data_AF-A0AAW9S1V9-F1
#
_entry.id   AF-A0AAW9S1V9-F1
#
_cell.length_a   1.000
_cell.length_b   1.000
_cell.length_c   1.000
_cell.angle_alpha   90.00
_cell.angle_beta   90.00
_cell.angle_gamma   90.00
#
_symmetry.space_group_name_H-M   'P 1'
#
loop_
_entity.id
_entity.type
_entity.pdbx_description
1 polymer ?
#
loop_
_entity_poly.entity_id
_entity_poly.type
_entity_poly.pdbx_seq_one_letter_code
_entity_poly.pdbx_strand_id
1 'polypeptide(L)'
;MRKIILFELNEVPFKVIDHYCKTHPKSTLAEIMKVSSQIETVTEDTGHLSPWITWPTLHRGVSNKHHQIKDFGEDLSGVNAKYPSIWEILINKGISTGVFASMHSFPAPANYKDYAFYVPDPFAGDSLAHPEKLMPFQQFNLAMSRKSGRNVDTGIDMKSATSLALSLPGLGIKSKTMMDVAGQLVAERTTPWKKTRRRTFQTVLAFDVYLKLLKKTAPAFSTYFSNHVASTMHRYWAATFPEDYKQYDLSQEWKQTYQGEIDFTMGKLNDFLQALIRFIDANPEYKLVMASSMGQKATIAEQLKTEVYCEDFNNFLRFFELPEGCWEIKPAMHPQYNLTLDEPYIEPFKENLDQLEINGKPISYRLKGNFFSIDLGHRNMDHEYVLYKGEKVPFEKLGITNIPIDDETGSTAYHVPEGSLVVYDPKDKTPKKERQYGVNSVTIVPSILDNFNIPVPKYMTSERIDCIAK
;
A
#
# COMPACT_ATOMS: atom_id res chain seq x y z
N MET A 1 7.03 8.06 28.30
CA MET A 1 6.85 6.91 27.41
C MET A 1 5.37 6.58 27.28
N ARG A 2 4.85 6.65 26.06
CA ARG A 2 3.49 6.27 25.69
C ARG A 2 3.55 5.13 24.69
N LYS A 3 2.56 4.23 24.72
CA LYS A 3 2.44 3.21 23.68
C LYS A 3 1.95 3.87 22.38
N ILE A 4 2.41 3.40 21.23
CA ILE A 4 2.10 4.01 19.92
C ILE A 4 1.44 2.98 19.01
N ILE A 5 0.30 3.37 18.44
CA ILE A 5 -0.29 2.71 17.28
C ILE A 5 0.02 3.60 16.06
N LEU A 6 0.89 3.12 15.18
CA LEU A 6 1.17 3.74 13.89
C LEU A 6 0.18 3.17 12.86
N PHE A 7 -0.85 3.94 12.55
CA PHE A 7 -1.80 3.62 11.49
C PHE A 7 -1.29 4.21 10.18
N GLU A 8 -0.82 3.36 9.29
CA GLU A 8 -0.24 3.72 8.00
C GLU A 8 -1.37 3.83 6.95
N LEU A 9 -1.97 5.02 6.89
CA LEU A 9 -3.03 5.37 5.94
C LEU A 9 -2.39 5.80 4.62
N ASN A 10 -2.28 4.88 3.67
CA ASN A 10 -1.50 5.11 2.47
C ASN A 10 -2.03 6.30 1.65
N GLU A 11 -1.12 7.22 1.29
CA GLU A 11 -1.30 8.30 0.32
C GLU A 11 -2.45 9.30 0.53
N VAL A 12 -3.18 9.27 1.65
CA VAL A 12 -4.33 10.15 1.85
C VAL A 12 -3.90 11.57 2.24
N PRO A 13 -4.12 12.59 1.40
CA PRO A 13 -3.80 13.97 1.73
C PRO A 13 -4.89 14.59 2.62
N PHE A 14 -4.57 15.70 3.29
CA PHE A 14 -5.56 16.42 4.09
C PHE A 14 -6.79 16.86 3.30
N LYS A 15 -6.67 17.17 2.00
CA LYS A 15 -7.82 17.52 1.17
C LYS A 15 -8.95 16.48 1.25
N VAL A 16 -8.60 15.19 1.24
CA VAL A 16 -9.58 14.09 1.30
C VAL A 16 -10.12 13.91 2.73
N ILE A 17 -9.25 14.04 3.74
CA ILE A 17 -9.66 14.01 5.15
C ILE A 17 -10.65 15.16 5.45
N ASP A 18 -10.32 16.37 5.02
CA ASP A 18 -11.10 17.59 5.24
C ASP A 18 -12.43 17.53 4.47
N HIS A 19 -12.43 17.02 3.24
CA HIS A 19 -13.65 16.74 2.47
C HIS A 19 -14.58 15.82 3.25
N TYR A 20 -14.09 14.65 3.68
CA TYR A 20 -14.88 13.68 4.42
C TYR A 20 -15.40 14.23 5.76
N CYS A 21 -14.57 14.99 6.49
CA CYS A 21 -14.99 15.61 7.75
C CYS A 21 -16.09 16.65 7.54
N LYS A 22 -16.05 17.38 6.42
CA LYS A 22 -17.07 18.38 6.06
C LYS A 22 -18.37 17.71 5.64
N THR A 23 -18.33 16.63 4.85
CA THR A 23 -19.52 15.88 4.42
C THR A 23 -20.12 15.05 5.55
N HIS A 24 -19.29 14.58 6.49
CA HIS A 24 -19.68 13.77 7.64
C HIS A 24 -19.24 14.38 8.99
N PRO A 25 -19.81 15.52 9.40
CA PRO A 25 -19.34 16.28 10.59
C PRO A 25 -19.58 15.59 11.94
N LYS A 26 -20.37 14.51 11.94
CA LYS A 26 -20.65 13.65 13.11
C LYS A 26 -19.83 12.34 13.09
N SER A 27 -18.92 12.19 12.15
CA SER A 27 -18.02 11.02 12.09
C SER A 27 -16.99 11.08 13.22
N THR A 28 -16.48 9.92 13.64
CA THR A 28 -15.40 9.86 14.62
C THR A 28 -14.15 10.57 14.11
N LEU A 29 -13.85 10.45 12.81
CA LEU A 29 -12.75 11.20 12.19
C LEU A 29 -12.93 12.72 12.37
N ALA A 30 -14.11 13.27 12.05
CA ALA A 30 -14.39 14.70 12.24
C ALA A 30 -14.31 15.14 13.71
N GLU A 31 -14.67 14.28 14.65
CA GLU A 31 -14.56 14.56 16.09
C GLU A 31 -13.10 14.60 16.55
N ILE A 32 -12.30 13.58 16.23
CA ILE A 32 -10.90 13.53 16.69
C ILE A 32 -10.03 14.59 16.01
N MET A 33 -10.33 15.00 14.78
CA MET A 33 -9.57 16.02 14.05
C MET A 33 -9.57 17.37 14.78
N LYS A 34 -10.60 17.67 15.58
CA LYS A 34 -10.71 18.92 16.37
C LYS A 34 -9.68 19.00 17.50
N VAL A 35 -9.21 17.86 18.00
CA VAL A 35 -8.30 17.76 19.16
C VAL A 35 -6.97 17.07 18.82
N SER A 36 -6.81 16.59 17.59
CA SER A 36 -5.59 15.94 17.13
C SER A 36 -4.61 16.96 16.58
N SER A 37 -3.31 16.74 16.80
CA SER A 37 -2.28 17.51 16.11
C SER A 37 -2.32 17.14 14.63
N GLN A 38 -2.31 18.15 13.75
CA GLN A 38 -2.39 17.97 12.30
C GLN A 38 -1.13 18.55 11.66
N ILE A 39 -0.41 17.73 10.91
CA ILE A 39 0.89 18.08 10.34
C ILE A 39 0.92 17.58 8.90
N GLU A 40 1.09 18.48 7.94
CA GLU A 40 1.43 18.11 6.56
C GLU A 40 2.90 17.74 6.52
N THR A 41 3.15 16.49 6.16
CA THR A 41 4.50 15.96 6.02
C THR A 41 4.94 16.06 4.56
N VAL A 42 6.24 16.17 4.30
CA VAL A 42 6.78 16.20 2.94
C VAL A 42 7.92 15.18 2.86
N THR A 43 7.84 14.23 1.92
CA THR A 43 8.99 13.37 1.64
C THR A 43 10.02 14.09 0.78
N GLU A 44 11.30 13.91 1.12
CA GLU A 44 12.45 14.40 0.33
C GLU A 44 12.93 13.38 -0.71
N ASP A 45 12.15 12.33 -0.96
CA ASP A 45 12.45 11.34 -1.97
C ASP A 45 12.50 11.97 -3.36
N THR A 46 13.53 11.58 -4.12
CA THR A 46 13.75 12.11 -5.48
C THR A 46 13.40 11.08 -6.55
N GLY A 47 12.95 11.54 -7.71
CA GLY A 47 12.59 10.70 -8.85
C GLY A 47 11.13 10.25 -8.79
N HIS A 48 10.88 8.99 -9.15
CA HIS A 48 9.55 8.40 -9.05
C HIS A 48 9.15 8.24 -7.57
N LEU A 49 7.98 8.77 -7.21
CA LEU A 49 7.37 8.51 -5.91
C LEU A 49 6.45 7.30 -6.03
N SER A 50 6.53 6.39 -5.06
CA SER A 50 5.64 5.24 -4.92
C SER A 50 5.57 4.82 -3.45
N PRO A 51 4.55 4.08 -3.02
CA PRO A 51 4.47 3.59 -1.64
C PRO A 51 5.67 2.74 -1.25
N TRP A 52 6.17 1.92 -2.18
CA TRP A 52 7.33 1.05 -1.94
C TRP A 52 8.68 1.79 -1.95
N ILE A 53 8.69 3.10 -2.20
CA ILE A 53 9.85 3.98 -2.00
C ILE A 53 9.66 4.82 -0.74
N THR A 54 8.50 5.45 -0.57
CA THR A 54 8.28 6.45 0.48
C THR A 54 7.98 5.84 1.86
N TRP A 55 7.39 4.65 1.95
CA TRP A 55 7.26 3.95 3.22
C TRP A 55 8.60 3.54 3.83
N PRO A 56 9.54 2.94 3.06
CA PRO A 56 10.91 2.76 3.54
C PRO A 56 11.56 4.02 4.09
N THR A 57 11.35 5.18 3.45
CA THR A 57 11.82 6.48 3.95
C THR A 57 11.26 6.78 5.33
N LEU A 58 9.93 6.68 5.47
CA LEU A 58 9.27 6.89 6.75
C LEU A 58 9.77 5.90 7.79
N HIS A 59 9.82 4.59 7.50
CA HIS A 59 10.17 3.55 8.46
C HIS A 59 11.63 3.59 8.92
N ARG A 60 12.53 4.21 8.15
CA ARG A 60 13.98 4.22 8.43
C ARG A 60 14.51 5.59 8.84
N GLY A 61 13.71 6.64 8.74
CA GLY A 61 14.13 8.01 9.07
C GLY A 61 15.24 8.55 8.15
N VAL A 62 15.31 8.07 6.90
CA VAL A 62 16.26 8.51 5.87
C VAL A 62 15.61 8.45 4.49
N SER A 63 15.93 9.36 3.58
CA SER A 63 15.35 9.37 2.22
C SER A 63 15.89 8.26 1.29
N ASN A 64 15.28 8.13 0.12
CA ASN A 64 15.65 7.15 -0.91
C ASN A 64 17.06 7.29 -1.47
N LYS A 65 17.70 8.45 -1.30
CA LYS A 65 19.13 8.65 -1.56
C LYS A 65 20.01 7.78 -0.65
N HIS A 66 19.52 7.46 0.55
CA HIS A 66 20.23 6.65 1.54
C HIS A 66 19.85 5.19 1.44
N HIS A 67 18.55 4.86 1.52
CA HIS A 67 18.12 3.47 1.60
C HIS A 67 18.13 2.77 0.22
N GLN A 68 17.98 3.51 -0.89
CA GLN A 68 18.08 3.01 -2.27
C GLN A 68 17.17 1.81 -2.60
N ILE A 69 16.08 1.64 -1.87
CA ILE A 69 15.03 0.64 -2.13
C ILE A 69 14.11 1.25 -3.19
N LYS A 70 13.90 0.53 -4.29
CA LYS A 70 13.15 1.02 -5.45
C LYS A 70 11.92 0.18 -5.78
N ASP A 71 11.93 -1.10 -5.42
CA ASP A 71 10.92 -2.08 -5.82
C ASP A 71 10.72 -3.18 -4.76
N PHE A 72 9.58 -3.88 -4.82
CA PHE A 72 9.34 -5.06 -3.98
C PHE A 72 10.23 -6.24 -4.38
N GLY A 73 10.57 -7.09 -3.43
CA GLY A 73 11.34 -8.32 -3.70
C GLY A 73 12.85 -8.12 -3.87
N GLU A 74 13.35 -6.88 -3.69
CA GLU A 74 14.77 -6.61 -3.56
C GLU A 74 15.35 -7.28 -2.30
N ASP A 75 16.65 -7.62 -2.32
CA ASP A 75 17.37 -7.99 -1.10
C ASP A 75 17.52 -6.77 -0.18
N LEU A 76 16.96 -6.88 1.02
CA LEU A 76 16.99 -5.83 2.03
C LEU A 76 18.12 -6.00 3.05
N SER A 77 18.94 -7.05 2.98
CA SER A 77 19.95 -7.38 3.99
C SER A 77 20.92 -6.22 4.28
N GLY A 78 21.53 -5.67 3.23
CA GLY A 78 22.50 -4.58 3.35
C GLY A 78 21.88 -3.28 3.85
N VAL A 79 20.68 -2.94 3.37
CA VAL A 79 19.98 -1.71 3.79
C VAL A 79 19.45 -1.83 5.21
N ASN A 80 18.93 -2.98 5.63
CA ASN A 80 18.46 -3.18 7.01
C ASN A 80 19.62 -3.20 8.02
N ALA A 81 20.81 -3.65 7.62
CA ALA A 81 22.00 -3.55 8.47
C ALA A 81 22.45 -2.09 8.69
N LYS A 82 22.30 -1.23 7.67
CA LYS A 82 22.75 0.17 7.71
C LYS A 82 21.69 1.13 8.25
N TYR A 83 20.45 0.93 7.83
CA TYR A 83 19.27 1.74 8.12
C TYR A 83 18.10 0.79 8.47
N PRO A 84 18.14 0.15 9.65
CA PRO A 84 17.07 -0.75 10.08
C PRO A 84 15.74 -0.01 10.12
N SER A 85 14.66 -0.74 9.83
CA SER A 85 13.30 -0.24 10.02
C SER A 85 13.04 0.04 11.50
N ILE A 86 12.06 0.91 11.78
CA ILE A 86 11.75 1.30 13.15
C ILE A 86 11.37 0.10 14.02
N TRP A 87 10.64 -0.88 13.48
CA TRP A 87 10.24 -2.05 14.24
C TRP A 87 11.43 -2.97 14.57
N GLU A 88 12.43 -3.07 13.69
CA GLU A 88 13.70 -3.77 13.98
C GLU A 88 14.49 -3.04 15.08
N ILE A 89 14.55 -1.70 15.05
CA ILE A 89 15.20 -0.92 16.12
C ILE A 89 14.50 -1.18 17.46
N LEU A 90 13.17 -1.09 17.47
CA LEU A 90 12.36 -1.21 18.69
C LEU A 90 12.45 -2.62 19.30
N ILE A 91 12.30 -3.68 18.51
CA ILE A 91 12.38 -5.05 19.03
C ILE A 91 13.78 -5.36 19.59
N ASN A 92 14.84 -4.89 18.93
CA ASN A 92 16.23 -5.07 19.39
C ASN A 92 16.56 -4.27 20.66
N LYS A 93 15.73 -3.27 21.01
CA LYS A 93 15.81 -2.53 22.28
C LYS A 93 14.85 -3.07 23.34
N GLY A 94 14.22 -4.23 23.11
CA GLY A 94 13.31 -4.87 24.06
C GLY A 94 11.92 -4.22 24.12
N ILE A 95 11.58 -3.35 23.16
CA ILE A 95 10.23 -2.79 23.07
C ILE A 95 9.32 -3.81 22.42
N SER A 96 8.29 -4.25 23.15
CA SER A 96 7.26 -5.14 22.61
C SER A 96 6.60 -4.50 21.39
N THR A 97 6.77 -5.16 20.23
CA THR A 97 6.45 -4.60 18.91
C THR A 97 5.58 -5.56 18.12
N GLY A 98 4.52 -5.05 17.49
CA GLY A 98 3.70 -5.80 16.52
C GLY A 98 3.71 -5.15 15.14
N VAL A 99 3.88 -5.94 14.09
CA VAL A 99 3.90 -5.43 12.70
C VAL A 99 2.74 -6.07 11.93
N PHE A 100 1.93 -5.24 11.27
CA PHE A 100 0.80 -5.72 10.47
C PHE A 100 0.74 -5.02 9.11
N ALA A 101 1.12 -5.76 8.08
CA ALA A 101 1.05 -5.39 6.66
C ALA A 101 1.89 -4.17 6.24
N SER A 102 2.76 -3.63 7.10
CA SER A 102 3.64 -2.50 6.78
C SER A 102 4.50 -2.80 5.57
N MET A 103 4.54 -1.91 4.58
CA MET A 103 5.31 -2.07 3.35
C MET A 103 6.79 -2.38 3.64
N HIS A 104 7.38 -3.33 2.90
CA HIS A 104 8.76 -3.83 3.12
C HIS A 104 8.99 -4.46 4.49
N SER A 105 7.96 -5.12 5.02
CA SER A 105 8.09 -6.08 6.12
C SER A 105 8.36 -7.50 5.63
N PHE A 106 8.36 -7.73 4.31
CA PHE A 106 8.94 -8.90 3.66
C PHE A 106 10.32 -8.55 3.04
N PRO A 107 11.34 -9.43 3.12
CA PRO A 107 11.35 -10.70 3.83
C PRO A 107 11.26 -10.51 5.35
N ALA A 108 10.63 -11.47 6.04
CA ALA A 108 10.55 -11.43 7.49
C ALA A 108 11.95 -11.57 8.11
N PRO A 109 12.28 -10.83 9.18
CA PRO A 109 13.57 -10.95 9.84
C PRO A 109 13.69 -12.32 10.52
N ALA A 110 14.91 -12.82 10.73
CA ALA A 110 15.15 -14.13 11.34
C ALA A 110 14.47 -14.30 12.71
N ASN A 111 14.32 -13.20 13.45
CA ASN A 111 13.67 -13.13 14.76
C ASN A 111 12.20 -12.70 14.72
N TYR A 112 11.49 -12.86 13.58
CA TYR A 112 10.07 -12.45 13.45
C TYR A 112 9.13 -13.07 14.52
N LYS A 113 9.52 -14.18 15.15
CA LYS A 113 8.78 -14.83 16.24
C LYS A 113 8.89 -14.09 17.59
N ASP A 114 9.82 -13.15 17.74
CA ASP A 114 9.99 -12.33 18.95
C ASP A 114 8.97 -11.17 19.00
N TYR A 115 8.37 -10.84 17.86
CA TYR A 115 7.34 -9.80 17.76
C TYR A 115 6.05 -10.28 18.42
N ALA A 116 5.29 -9.35 19.01
CA ALA A 116 3.97 -9.65 19.59
C ALA A 116 3.01 -10.25 18.54
N PHE A 117 3.15 -9.81 17.29
CA PHE A 117 2.62 -10.41 16.08
C PHE A 117 3.41 -9.86 14.88
N TYR A 118 3.50 -10.64 13.80
CA TYR A 118 4.18 -10.25 12.58
C TYR A 118 3.39 -10.76 11.38
N VAL A 119 2.73 -9.86 10.66
CA VAL A 119 2.08 -10.17 9.38
C VAL A 119 2.76 -9.31 8.33
N PRO A 120 3.50 -9.91 7.37
CA PRO A 120 4.18 -9.16 6.32
C PRO A 120 3.22 -8.38 5.41
N ASP A 121 3.79 -7.50 4.60
CA ASP A 121 3.07 -6.68 3.63
C ASP A 121 2.23 -7.51 2.64
N PRO A 122 1.19 -6.90 2.04
CA PRO A 122 0.28 -7.61 1.14
C PRO A 122 0.92 -8.00 -0.20
N PHE A 123 2.22 -7.72 -0.41
CA PHE A 123 3.01 -8.10 -1.58
C PHE A 123 4.12 -9.11 -1.22
N ALA A 124 4.08 -9.72 -0.04
CA ALA A 124 5.07 -10.72 0.36
C ALA A 124 5.16 -11.92 -0.61
N GLY A 125 6.37 -12.48 -0.73
CA GLY A 125 6.63 -13.67 -1.55
C GLY A 125 5.95 -14.92 -1.00
N ASP A 126 5.85 -15.05 0.32
CA ASP A 126 5.25 -16.18 1.02
C ASP A 126 4.24 -15.74 2.09
N SER A 127 3.55 -16.70 2.70
CA SER A 127 2.51 -16.48 3.71
C SER A 127 3.01 -16.56 5.16
N LEU A 128 4.32 -16.48 5.40
CA LEU A 128 4.89 -16.55 6.74
C LEU A 128 4.27 -15.47 7.63
N ALA A 129 3.80 -15.86 8.82
CA ALA A 129 3.22 -14.94 9.79
C ALA A 129 3.37 -15.47 11.22
N HIS A 130 3.44 -14.54 12.18
CA HIS A 130 3.47 -14.84 13.61
C HIS A 130 2.26 -14.22 14.33
N PRO A 131 1.51 -15.00 15.14
CA PRO A 131 1.64 -16.46 15.33
C PRO A 131 1.21 -17.27 14.08
N GLU A 132 1.67 -18.52 13.97
CA GLU A 132 1.47 -19.39 12.79
C GLU A 132 0.00 -19.56 12.36
N LYS A 133 -0.93 -19.47 13.30
CA LYS A 133 -2.38 -19.47 13.01
C LYS A 133 -2.86 -18.32 12.11
N LEU A 134 -2.02 -17.31 11.85
CA LEU A 134 -2.31 -16.22 10.91
C LEU A 134 -1.92 -16.56 9.46
N MET A 135 -1.15 -17.62 9.22
CA MET A 135 -0.70 -17.99 7.88
C MET A 135 -1.86 -18.25 6.90
N PRO A 136 -2.99 -18.91 7.28
CA PRO A 136 -4.15 -19.01 6.41
C PRO A 136 -4.74 -17.67 6.00
N PHE A 137 -4.77 -16.71 6.93
CA PHE A 137 -5.20 -15.35 6.64
C PHE A 137 -4.24 -14.65 5.69
N GLN A 138 -2.92 -14.75 5.92
CA GLN A 138 -1.93 -14.14 5.04
C GLN A 138 -1.94 -14.77 3.65
N GLN A 139 -2.11 -16.09 3.54
CA GLN A 139 -2.26 -16.77 2.25
C GLN A 139 -3.47 -16.24 1.47
N PHE A 140 -4.62 -16.09 2.13
CA PHE A 140 -5.80 -15.46 1.52
C PHE A 140 -5.54 -14.00 1.13
N ASN A 141 -4.89 -13.23 2.00
CA ASN A 141 -4.54 -11.83 1.77
C ASN A 141 -3.68 -11.69 0.50
N LEU A 142 -2.64 -12.51 0.35
CA LEU A 142 -1.76 -12.50 -0.82
C LEU A 142 -2.49 -12.95 -2.10
N ALA A 143 -3.34 -13.96 -2.01
CA ALA A 143 -4.16 -14.38 -3.15
C ALA A 143 -5.08 -13.26 -3.64
N MET A 144 -5.65 -12.47 -2.73
CA MET A 144 -6.48 -11.32 -3.07
C MET A 144 -5.68 -10.16 -3.66
N SER A 145 -4.52 -9.82 -3.07
CA SER A 145 -3.61 -8.81 -3.63
C SER A 145 -3.20 -9.11 -5.06
N ARG A 146 -2.76 -10.34 -5.33
CA ARG A 146 -2.30 -10.80 -6.66
C ARG A 146 -3.42 -10.76 -7.70
N LYS A 147 -4.67 -10.96 -7.27
CA LYS A 147 -5.88 -10.89 -8.10
C LYS A 147 -6.53 -9.50 -8.18
N SER A 148 -5.96 -8.51 -7.48
CA SER A 148 -6.48 -7.15 -7.37
C SER A 148 -5.68 -6.15 -8.22
N GLY A 149 -5.29 -6.55 -9.43
CA GLY A 149 -4.74 -5.63 -10.44
C GLY A 149 -5.74 -4.55 -10.86
N ARG A 150 -5.61 -4.00 -12.07
CA ARG A 150 -6.47 -2.90 -12.52
C ARG A 150 -7.92 -3.30 -12.75
N ASN A 151 -8.18 -4.58 -12.99
CA ASN A 151 -9.50 -5.19 -12.82
C ASN A 151 -9.55 -6.03 -11.56
N VAL A 152 -10.74 -6.17 -10.98
CA VAL A 152 -10.96 -7.05 -9.83
C VAL A 152 -11.46 -8.40 -10.35
N ASP A 153 -10.68 -9.45 -10.11
CA ASP A 153 -11.13 -10.82 -10.39
C ASP A 153 -12.30 -11.20 -9.45
N THR A 154 -13.34 -11.79 -10.03
CA THR A 154 -14.49 -12.28 -9.27
C THR A 154 -14.26 -13.69 -8.70
N GLY A 155 -13.28 -14.42 -9.23
CA GLY A 155 -12.90 -15.77 -8.83
C GLY A 155 -12.27 -15.82 -7.44
N ILE A 156 -12.93 -16.53 -6.53
CA ILE A 156 -12.39 -16.80 -5.20
C ILE A 156 -11.40 -17.96 -5.32
N ASP A 157 -10.17 -17.81 -4.80
CA ASP A 157 -9.29 -18.96 -4.64
C ASP A 157 -9.88 -19.89 -3.57
N MET A 158 -10.55 -20.96 -3.99
CA MET A 158 -11.33 -21.80 -3.10
C MET A 158 -10.48 -22.54 -2.07
N LYS A 159 -9.22 -22.82 -2.39
CA LYS A 159 -8.28 -23.42 -1.44
C LYS A 159 -7.96 -22.45 -0.30
N SER A 160 -7.54 -21.22 -0.62
CA SER A 160 -7.26 -20.20 0.41
C SER A 160 -8.50 -19.78 1.17
N ALA A 161 -9.65 -19.66 0.51
CA ALA A 161 -10.91 -19.28 1.16
C ALA A 161 -11.41 -20.36 2.13
N THR A 162 -11.27 -21.65 1.80
CA THR A 162 -11.64 -22.75 2.71
C THR A 162 -10.69 -22.81 3.91
N SER A 163 -9.39 -22.66 3.69
CA SER A 163 -8.38 -22.59 4.77
C SER A 163 -8.64 -21.40 5.72
N LEU A 164 -8.99 -20.24 5.15
CA LEU A 164 -9.43 -19.08 5.93
C LEU A 164 -10.71 -19.38 6.70
N ALA A 165 -11.73 -19.97 6.06
CA ALA A 165 -13.02 -20.27 6.68
C ALA A 165 -12.88 -21.15 7.93
N LEU A 166 -12.03 -22.17 7.88
CA LEU A 166 -11.71 -23.02 9.03
C LEU A 166 -11.00 -22.26 10.16
N SER A 167 -10.26 -21.20 9.82
CA SER A 167 -9.52 -20.37 10.77
C SER A 167 -10.32 -19.18 11.31
N LEU A 168 -11.46 -18.81 10.68
CA LEU A 168 -12.25 -17.61 10.99
C LEU A 168 -12.59 -17.42 12.48
N PRO A 169 -13.05 -18.44 13.24
CA PRO A 169 -13.38 -18.27 14.66
C PRO A 169 -12.16 -17.81 15.49
N GLY A 170 -10.97 -18.26 15.10
CA GLY A 170 -9.70 -17.93 15.74
C GLY A 170 -9.12 -16.56 15.37
N LEU A 171 -9.56 -15.97 14.25
CA LEU A 171 -9.00 -14.75 13.66
C LEU A 171 -9.63 -13.46 14.17
N GLY A 172 -10.85 -13.50 14.70
CA GLY A 172 -11.49 -12.32 15.29
C GLY A 172 -12.33 -11.48 14.35
N ILE A 173 -12.71 -12.03 13.20
CA ILE A 173 -13.62 -11.37 12.26
C ILE A 173 -14.97 -11.14 12.95
N LYS A 174 -15.43 -9.88 12.96
CA LYS A 174 -16.66 -9.48 13.64
C LYS A 174 -17.90 -9.83 12.81
N SER A 175 -19.03 -10.02 13.47
CA SER A 175 -20.33 -10.20 12.80
C SER A 175 -20.67 -9.01 11.89
N LYS A 176 -20.39 -7.77 12.32
CA LYS A 176 -20.54 -6.57 11.48
C LYS A 176 -19.75 -6.68 10.18
N THR A 177 -18.49 -7.11 10.25
CA THR A 177 -17.64 -7.30 9.07
C THR A 177 -18.18 -8.38 8.14
N MET A 178 -18.66 -9.51 8.69
CA MET A 178 -19.30 -10.55 7.89
C MET A 178 -20.57 -10.03 7.20
N MET A 179 -21.38 -9.22 7.88
CA MET A 179 -22.55 -8.57 7.28
C MET A 179 -22.16 -7.57 6.20
N ASP A 180 -21.10 -6.78 6.39
CA ASP A 180 -20.61 -5.84 5.39
C ASP A 180 -20.13 -6.58 4.13
N VAL A 181 -19.39 -7.69 4.30
CA VAL A 181 -18.94 -8.56 3.19
C VAL A 181 -20.14 -9.17 2.47
N ALA A 182 -21.11 -9.73 3.21
CA ALA A 182 -22.32 -10.29 2.61
C ALA A 182 -23.12 -9.22 1.84
N GLY A 183 -23.28 -8.03 2.42
CA GLY A 183 -23.92 -6.88 1.79
C GLY A 183 -23.21 -6.46 0.50
N GLN A 184 -21.87 -6.48 0.50
CA GLN A 184 -21.09 -6.23 -0.70
C GLN A 184 -21.33 -7.29 -1.79
N LEU A 185 -21.33 -8.58 -1.44
CA LEU A 185 -21.58 -9.67 -2.40
C LEU A 185 -22.99 -9.59 -3.00
N VAL A 186 -23.98 -9.14 -2.24
CA VAL A 186 -25.33 -8.85 -2.76
C VAL A 186 -25.33 -7.60 -3.64
N ALA A 187 -24.62 -6.55 -3.23
CA ALA A 187 -24.57 -5.28 -3.94
C ALA A 187 -23.91 -5.41 -5.31
N GLU A 188 -22.86 -6.22 -5.47
CA GLU A 188 -22.22 -6.43 -6.77
C GLU A 188 -23.04 -7.32 -7.71
N ARG A 189 -23.93 -8.19 -7.20
CA ARG A 189 -24.87 -8.94 -8.05
C ARG A 189 -25.97 -8.06 -8.63
N THR A 190 -26.39 -7.06 -7.87
CA THR A 190 -27.47 -6.13 -8.27
C THR A 190 -26.93 -4.89 -8.97
N THR A 191 -25.70 -4.49 -8.68
CA THR A 191 -25.01 -3.34 -9.26
C THR A 191 -23.60 -3.77 -9.68
N PRO A 192 -23.40 -4.30 -10.89
CA PRO A 192 -22.15 -4.97 -11.31
C PRO A 192 -20.88 -4.16 -11.08
N TRP A 193 -20.90 -2.85 -11.31
CA TRP A 193 -19.72 -1.99 -11.12
C TRP A 193 -19.22 -1.99 -9.67
N LYS A 194 -20.07 -2.27 -8.67
CA LYS A 194 -19.65 -2.33 -7.26
C LYS A 194 -18.68 -3.46 -6.96
N LYS A 195 -18.43 -4.40 -7.90
CA LYS A 195 -17.36 -5.39 -7.77
C LYS A 195 -16.00 -4.75 -7.46
N THR A 196 -15.77 -3.51 -7.91
CA THR A 196 -14.53 -2.75 -7.63
C THR A 196 -14.29 -2.54 -6.13
N ARG A 197 -15.34 -2.51 -5.31
CA ARG A 197 -15.25 -2.34 -3.84
C ARG A 197 -14.64 -3.55 -3.13
N ARG A 198 -14.52 -4.73 -3.78
CA ARG A 198 -13.86 -5.90 -3.17
C ARG A 198 -12.42 -5.58 -2.71
N ARG A 199 -11.72 -4.66 -3.38
CA ARG A 199 -10.38 -4.14 -2.98
C ARG A 199 -10.36 -3.59 -1.56
N THR A 200 -11.45 -2.94 -1.14
CA THR A 200 -11.61 -2.37 0.20
C THR A 200 -11.78 -3.46 1.25
N PHE A 201 -12.48 -4.55 0.91
CA PHE A 201 -12.86 -5.57 1.89
C PHE A 201 -11.70 -6.44 2.38
N GLN A 202 -10.64 -6.57 1.59
CA GLN A 202 -9.38 -7.14 2.05
C GLN A 202 -8.86 -6.40 3.30
N THR A 203 -8.86 -5.07 3.26
CA THR A 203 -8.47 -4.23 4.40
C THR A 203 -9.48 -4.32 5.56
N VAL A 204 -10.77 -4.40 5.27
CA VAL A 204 -11.80 -4.52 6.33
C VAL A 204 -11.62 -5.81 7.13
N LEU A 205 -11.35 -6.93 6.47
CA LEU A 205 -11.04 -8.20 7.12
C LEU A 205 -9.73 -8.13 7.91
N ALA A 206 -8.69 -7.57 7.30
CA ALA A 206 -7.38 -7.38 7.92
C ALA A 206 -7.45 -6.58 9.23
N PHE A 207 -8.26 -5.52 9.26
CA PHE A 207 -8.39 -4.66 10.42
C PHE A 207 -8.97 -5.39 11.65
N ASP A 208 -9.93 -6.29 11.45
CA ASP A 208 -10.48 -7.08 12.57
C ASP A 208 -9.44 -8.02 13.18
N VAL A 209 -8.62 -8.66 12.33
CA VAL A 209 -7.50 -9.50 12.77
C VAL A 209 -6.50 -8.66 13.55
N TYR A 210 -6.07 -7.52 13.00
CA TYR A 210 -5.17 -6.59 13.66
C TYR A 210 -5.72 -6.11 15.02
N LEU A 211 -6.97 -5.66 15.07
CA LEU A 211 -7.56 -5.16 16.30
C LEU A 211 -7.64 -6.24 17.39
N LYS A 212 -7.91 -7.49 17.01
CA LYS A 212 -7.85 -8.62 17.96
C LYS A 212 -6.43 -8.85 18.47
N LEU A 213 -5.43 -8.81 17.60
CA LEU A 213 -4.02 -8.98 17.98
C LEU A 213 -3.54 -7.85 18.90
N LEU A 214 -3.84 -6.60 18.54
CA LEU A 214 -3.57 -5.40 19.34
C LEU A 214 -4.14 -5.55 20.75
N LYS A 215 -5.43 -5.91 20.88
CA LYS A 215 -6.09 -6.10 22.19
C LYS A 215 -5.52 -7.26 22.99
N LYS A 216 -5.19 -8.38 22.32
CA LYS A 216 -4.71 -9.60 22.98
C LYS A 216 -3.29 -9.45 23.50
N THR A 217 -2.42 -8.83 22.72
CA THR A 217 -0.97 -8.81 22.98
C THR A 217 -0.49 -7.48 23.56
N ALA A 218 -1.28 -6.41 23.40
CA ALA A 218 -1.06 -5.08 23.95
C ALA A 218 0.40 -4.57 23.81
N PRO A 219 0.99 -4.63 22.59
CA PRO A 219 2.38 -4.24 22.38
C PRO A 219 2.57 -2.74 22.68
N ALA A 220 3.81 -2.38 23.01
CA ALA A 220 4.19 -0.99 23.27
C ALA A 220 4.23 -0.17 21.96
N PHE A 221 4.60 -0.79 20.85
CA PHE A 221 4.50 -0.23 19.51
C PHE A 221 3.77 -1.18 18.57
N SER A 222 2.90 -0.68 17.71
CA SER A 222 2.39 -1.49 16.61
C SER A 222 2.16 -0.68 15.35
N THR A 223 2.29 -1.34 14.20
CA THR A 223 1.92 -0.78 12.90
C THR A 223 0.69 -1.49 12.33
N TYR A 224 -0.11 -0.75 11.55
CA TYR A 224 -1.16 -1.30 10.70
C TYR A 224 -1.24 -0.53 9.39
N PHE A 225 -0.96 -1.20 8.29
CA PHE A 225 -1.00 -0.61 6.95
C PHE A 225 -2.32 -0.80 6.22
N SER A 226 -2.70 0.24 5.48
CA SER A 226 -3.97 0.29 4.77
C SER A 226 -3.89 1.05 3.45
N ASN A 227 -4.16 0.35 2.34
CA ASN A 227 -4.12 0.91 0.98
C ASN A 227 -5.50 1.27 0.40
N HIS A 228 -6.60 0.90 1.07
CA HIS A 228 -7.95 0.97 0.49
C HIS A 228 -8.33 2.35 -0.06
N VAL A 229 -8.07 3.43 0.69
CA VAL A 229 -8.40 4.79 0.22
C VAL A 229 -7.51 5.22 -0.94
N ALA A 230 -6.19 4.97 -0.90
CA ALA A 230 -5.26 5.24 -2.01
C ALA A 230 -5.71 4.58 -3.31
N SER A 231 -6.07 3.30 -3.24
CA SER A 231 -6.54 2.55 -4.41
C SER A 231 -7.80 3.15 -5.05
N THR A 232 -8.67 3.75 -4.24
CA THR A 232 -9.89 4.42 -4.68
C THR A 232 -9.60 5.83 -5.19
N MET A 233 -8.73 6.58 -4.53
CA MET A 233 -8.32 7.93 -4.96
C MET A 233 -7.69 7.90 -6.35
N HIS A 234 -6.78 6.96 -6.61
CA HIS A 234 -6.18 6.80 -7.93
C HIS A 234 -7.23 6.73 -9.03
N ARG A 235 -8.37 6.07 -8.80
CA ARG A 235 -9.36 5.84 -9.84
C ARG A 235 -10.41 6.92 -9.88
N TYR A 236 -10.92 7.33 -8.72
CA TYR A 236 -12.18 8.07 -8.62
C TYR A 236 -12.02 9.51 -8.10
N TRP A 237 -10.79 10.03 -7.99
CA TRP A 237 -10.58 11.44 -7.62
C TRP A 237 -11.31 12.39 -8.57
N ALA A 238 -11.26 12.15 -9.88
CA ALA A 238 -12.00 12.96 -10.86
C ALA A 238 -13.53 12.94 -10.65
N ALA A 239 -14.06 11.84 -10.12
CA ALA A 239 -15.49 11.74 -9.85
C ALA A 239 -15.90 12.62 -8.65
N THR A 240 -15.07 12.65 -7.60
CA THR A 240 -15.32 13.39 -6.35
C THR A 240 -14.90 14.87 -6.43
N PHE A 241 -13.79 15.18 -7.09
CA PHE A 241 -13.21 16.53 -7.24
C PHE A 241 -13.05 16.92 -8.72
N PRO A 242 -14.15 16.96 -9.50
CA PRO A 242 -14.10 17.28 -10.93
C PRO A 242 -13.48 18.67 -11.22
N GLU A 243 -13.60 19.60 -10.28
CA GLU A 243 -13.07 20.96 -10.38
C GLU A 243 -11.54 21.05 -10.34
N ASP A 244 -10.85 19.96 -9.95
CA ASP A 244 -9.38 19.93 -9.93
C ASP A 244 -8.75 19.81 -11.33
N TYR A 245 -9.55 19.53 -12.36
CA TYR A 245 -9.07 19.21 -13.70
C TYR A 245 -9.37 20.34 -14.68
N LYS A 246 -8.33 20.76 -15.41
CA LYS A 246 -8.48 21.71 -16.52
C LYS A 246 -9.15 21.07 -17.74
N GLN A 247 -8.87 19.79 -17.96
CA GLN A 247 -9.44 18.97 -19.03
C GLN A 247 -10.02 17.71 -18.40
N TYR A 248 -11.25 17.38 -18.79
CA TYR A 248 -12.03 16.30 -18.20
C TYR A 248 -12.61 15.42 -19.32
N ASP A 249 -11.93 14.31 -19.59
CA ASP A 249 -12.28 13.35 -20.64
C ASP A 249 -12.81 12.04 -20.03
N LEU A 250 -13.82 12.19 -19.16
CA LEU A 250 -14.58 11.09 -18.59
C LEU A 250 -16.08 11.40 -18.75
N SER A 251 -16.90 10.38 -18.95
CA SER A 251 -18.33 10.57 -19.19
C SER A 251 -19.06 11.08 -17.94
N GLN A 252 -20.21 11.76 -18.14
CA GLN A 252 -21.07 12.15 -17.02
C GLN A 252 -21.63 10.93 -16.26
N GLU A 253 -21.91 9.84 -16.97
CA GLU A 253 -22.34 8.57 -16.37
C GLU A 253 -21.27 7.99 -15.45
N TRP A 254 -20.01 7.98 -15.91
CA TRP A 254 -18.87 7.53 -15.09
C TRP A 254 -18.77 8.35 -13.81
N LYS A 255 -18.81 9.69 -13.93
CA LYS A 255 -18.77 10.60 -12.77
C LYS A 255 -19.88 10.30 -11.78
N GLN A 256 -21.13 10.22 -12.26
CA GLN A 256 -22.29 9.96 -11.40
C GLN A 256 -22.20 8.60 -10.69
N THR A 257 -21.62 7.61 -11.37
CA THR A 257 -21.41 6.26 -10.85
C THR A 257 -20.41 6.24 -9.70
N TYR A 258 -19.27 6.93 -9.86
CA TYR A 258 -18.13 6.78 -8.95
C TYR A 258 -17.91 7.93 -7.95
N GLN A 259 -18.67 9.03 -8.03
CA GLN A 259 -18.48 10.23 -7.19
C GLN A 259 -18.48 9.96 -5.67
N GLY A 260 -19.18 8.91 -5.23
CA GLY A 260 -19.28 8.53 -3.81
C GLY A 260 -18.26 7.49 -3.32
N GLU A 261 -17.34 7.02 -4.18
CA GLU A 261 -16.46 5.91 -3.80
C GLU A 261 -15.35 6.31 -2.81
N ILE A 262 -14.84 7.55 -2.90
CA ILE A 262 -13.90 8.09 -1.90
C ILE A 262 -14.59 8.17 -0.53
N ASP A 263 -15.80 8.73 -0.46
CA ASP A 263 -16.59 8.78 0.78
C ASP A 263 -16.90 7.38 1.33
N PHE A 264 -17.19 6.40 0.46
CA PHE A 264 -17.40 5.02 0.86
C PHE A 264 -16.17 4.43 1.57
N THR A 265 -14.97 4.59 0.99
CA THR A 265 -13.74 4.05 1.58
C THR A 265 -13.29 4.80 2.83
N MET A 266 -13.43 6.13 2.85
CA MET A 266 -13.24 6.94 4.05
C MET A 266 -14.24 6.56 5.16
N GLY A 267 -15.45 6.12 4.80
CA GLY A 267 -16.40 5.51 5.73
C GLY A 267 -15.87 4.26 6.43
N LYS A 268 -15.12 3.41 5.72
CA LYS A 268 -14.45 2.24 6.31
C LYS A 268 -13.27 2.65 7.19
N LEU A 269 -12.48 3.64 6.81
CA LEU A 269 -11.49 4.24 7.70
C LEU A 269 -12.15 4.76 8.99
N ASN A 270 -13.27 5.47 8.89
CA ASN A 270 -13.99 5.96 10.07
C ASN A 270 -14.48 4.80 10.97
N ASP A 271 -14.98 3.69 10.42
CA ASP A 271 -15.32 2.50 11.20
C ASP A 271 -14.10 1.94 11.96
N PHE A 272 -12.92 1.93 11.32
CA PHE A 272 -11.66 1.52 11.96
C PHE A 272 -11.27 2.45 13.10
N LEU A 273 -11.29 3.76 12.84
CA LEU A 273 -10.99 4.79 13.83
C LEU A 273 -11.97 4.74 14.99
N GLN A 274 -13.26 4.52 14.76
CA GLN A 274 -14.23 4.36 15.84
C GLN A 274 -13.84 3.20 16.79
N ALA A 275 -13.35 2.08 16.24
CA ALA A 275 -12.90 0.96 17.06
C ALA A 275 -11.57 1.25 17.78
N LEU A 276 -10.61 1.90 17.10
CA LEU A 276 -9.31 2.26 17.69
C LEU A 276 -9.44 3.33 18.76
N ILE A 277 -10.18 4.41 18.51
CA ILE A 277 -10.36 5.51 19.45
C ILE A 277 -11.07 5.02 20.71
N ARG A 278 -12.08 4.15 20.60
CA ARG A 278 -12.67 3.49 21.79
C ARG A 278 -11.66 2.67 22.57
N PHE A 279 -10.76 1.95 21.89
CA PHE A 279 -9.70 1.20 22.55
C PHE A 279 -8.70 2.13 23.25
N ILE A 280 -8.27 3.20 22.58
CA ILE A 280 -7.29 4.17 23.09
C ILE A 280 -7.85 4.98 24.26
N ASP A 281 -9.10 5.43 24.18
CA ASP A 281 -9.75 6.15 25.28
C ASP A 281 -9.92 5.27 26.53
N ALA A 282 -10.09 3.95 26.34
CA ALA A 282 -10.12 2.99 27.44
C ALA A 282 -8.71 2.59 27.95
N ASN A 283 -7.66 2.87 27.20
CA ASN A 283 -6.26 2.52 27.49
C ASN A 283 -5.38 3.75 27.24
N PRO A 284 -5.45 4.78 28.10
CA PRO A 284 -4.86 6.09 27.83
C PRO A 284 -3.33 6.07 27.78
N GLU A 285 -2.65 4.97 28.09
CA GLU A 285 -1.23 4.80 27.80
C GLU A 285 -0.92 4.81 26.30
N TYR A 286 -1.88 4.46 25.44
CA TYR A 286 -1.77 4.53 23.98
C TYR A 286 -1.99 5.94 23.45
N LYS A 287 -1.34 6.24 22.32
CA LYS A 287 -1.68 7.32 21.39
C LYS A 287 -1.79 6.76 19.97
N LEU A 288 -2.59 7.41 19.13
CA LEU A 288 -2.67 7.10 17.69
C LEU A 288 -1.77 8.06 16.93
N VAL A 289 -0.91 7.50 16.08
CA VAL A 289 -0.17 8.23 15.05
C VAL A 289 -0.67 7.71 13.71
N MET A 290 -1.55 8.46 13.05
CA MET A 290 -2.05 8.13 11.71
C MET A 290 -1.22 8.91 10.69
N ALA A 291 -0.52 8.21 9.81
CA ALA A 291 0.43 8.82 8.87
C ALA A 291 0.22 8.30 7.45
N SER A 292 0.50 9.15 6.47
CA SER A 292 0.81 8.76 5.10
C SER A 292 2.28 9.09 4.80
N SER A 293 2.94 8.26 4.00
CA SER A 293 4.34 8.50 3.59
C SER A 293 4.47 9.59 2.51
N MET A 294 3.39 9.82 1.76
CA MET A 294 3.22 10.79 0.70
C MET A 294 1.71 11.04 0.50
N GLY A 295 1.31 11.82 -0.50
CA GLY A 295 -0.11 12.06 -0.82
C GLY A 295 -0.46 11.79 -2.27
N GLN A 296 -1.71 12.07 -2.64
CA GLN A 296 -2.14 12.16 -4.03
C GLN A 296 -2.71 13.55 -4.35
N LYS A 297 -2.64 13.95 -5.62
CA LYS A 297 -3.41 15.07 -6.19
C LYS A 297 -3.94 14.72 -7.57
N ALA A 298 -4.87 15.51 -8.07
CA ALA A 298 -5.36 15.42 -9.44
C ALA A 298 -4.21 15.41 -10.46
N THR A 299 -4.28 14.49 -11.41
CA THR A 299 -3.38 14.42 -12.57
C THR A 299 -4.20 14.67 -13.84
N ILE A 300 -4.49 13.64 -14.62
CA ILE A 300 -5.26 13.68 -15.85
C ILE A 300 -6.55 12.89 -15.66
N ALA A 301 -7.68 13.47 -16.07
CA ALA A 301 -8.96 12.79 -16.14
C ALA A 301 -9.19 12.29 -17.56
N GLU A 302 -8.73 11.08 -17.85
CA GLU A 302 -8.77 10.46 -19.19
C GLU A 302 -9.40 9.06 -19.14
N GLN A 303 -10.17 8.75 -20.17
CA GLN A 303 -10.68 7.41 -20.39
C GLN A 303 -9.53 6.43 -20.68
N LEU A 304 -9.59 5.27 -20.03
CA LEU A 304 -8.69 4.16 -20.29
C LEU A 304 -9.53 2.92 -20.56
N LYS A 305 -9.67 2.56 -21.83
CA LYS A 305 -10.46 1.41 -22.26
C LYS A 305 -9.69 0.11 -22.10
N THR A 306 -8.39 0.11 -22.39
CA THR A 306 -7.57 -1.10 -22.30
C THR A 306 -6.18 -0.82 -21.72
N GLU A 307 -5.56 -1.85 -21.13
CA GLU A 307 -4.17 -1.80 -20.68
C GLU A 307 -3.44 -3.12 -20.97
N VAL A 308 -2.17 -3.02 -21.36
CA VAL A 308 -1.33 -4.17 -21.67
C VAL A 308 -0.80 -4.84 -20.40
N TYR A 309 -1.18 -6.10 -20.18
CA TYR A 309 -0.75 -6.96 -19.09
C TYR A 309 0.04 -8.16 -19.61
N CYS A 310 1.00 -8.65 -18.82
CA CYS A 310 1.55 -9.98 -18.99
C CYS A 310 0.82 -10.96 -18.07
N GLU A 311 0.03 -11.85 -18.66
CA GLU A 311 -0.70 -12.91 -17.95
C GLU A 311 0.16 -14.15 -17.73
N ASP A 312 1.12 -14.41 -18.63
CA ASP A 312 2.10 -15.48 -18.49
C ASP A 312 3.53 -14.93 -18.57
N PHE A 313 4.04 -14.52 -17.42
CA PHE A 313 5.39 -13.98 -17.33
C PHE A 313 6.48 -15.04 -17.57
N ASN A 314 6.17 -16.33 -17.40
CA ASN A 314 7.13 -17.38 -17.78
C ASN A 314 7.23 -17.47 -19.30
N ASN A 315 6.12 -17.34 -20.03
CA ASN A 315 6.15 -17.28 -21.49
C ASN A 315 6.92 -16.04 -21.99
N PHE A 316 6.73 -14.89 -21.34
CA PHE A 316 7.50 -13.68 -21.63
C PHE A 316 9.01 -13.92 -21.51
N LEU A 317 9.46 -14.59 -20.45
CA LEU A 317 10.88 -14.90 -20.23
C LEU A 317 11.41 -15.96 -21.20
N ARG A 318 10.61 -16.99 -21.50
CA ARG A 318 10.95 -18.03 -22.49
C ARG A 318 11.08 -17.49 -23.91
N PHE A 319 10.31 -16.46 -24.26
CA PHE A 319 10.45 -15.77 -25.55
C PHE A 319 11.86 -15.20 -25.77
N PHE A 320 12.53 -14.81 -24.69
CA PHE A 320 13.93 -14.35 -24.72
C PHE A 320 14.96 -15.47 -24.55
N GLU A 321 14.54 -16.71 -24.76
CA GLU A 321 15.41 -17.91 -24.74
C GLU A 321 16.15 -18.11 -23.41
N LEU A 322 15.61 -17.60 -22.30
CA LEU A 322 16.16 -17.86 -20.99
C LEU A 322 15.98 -19.35 -20.62
N PRO A 323 17.04 -20.05 -20.14
CA PRO A 323 16.93 -21.44 -19.69
C PRO A 323 16.17 -21.59 -18.38
N GLU A 324 15.33 -22.62 -18.26
CA GLU A 324 14.57 -22.86 -17.02
C GLU A 324 15.50 -22.95 -15.80
N GLY A 325 15.12 -22.28 -14.72
CA GLY A 325 15.86 -22.25 -13.46
C GLY A 325 16.91 -21.15 -13.33
N CYS A 326 17.19 -20.37 -14.39
CA CYS A 326 18.13 -19.24 -14.28
C CYS A 326 17.47 -17.93 -13.80
N TRP A 327 16.15 -17.91 -13.63
CA TRP A 327 15.41 -16.77 -13.09
C TRP A 327 14.53 -17.15 -11.91
N GLU A 328 14.22 -16.15 -11.08
CA GLU A 328 13.21 -16.23 -10.04
C GLU A 328 12.29 -15.02 -10.14
N ILE A 329 10.98 -15.26 -10.30
CA ILE A 329 9.98 -14.18 -10.31
C ILE A 329 9.87 -13.62 -8.90
N LYS A 330 10.00 -12.30 -8.78
CA LYS A 330 9.93 -11.58 -7.51
C LYS A 330 8.58 -10.87 -7.37
N PRO A 331 8.14 -10.57 -6.14
CA PRO A 331 6.92 -9.82 -5.94
C PRO A 331 6.95 -8.45 -6.62
N ALA A 332 5.80 -8.04 -7.17
CA ALA A 332 5.61 -6.77 -7.84
C ALA A 332 4.14 -6.34 -7.76
N MET A 333 3.87 -5.07 -8.06
CA MET A 333 2.52 -4.56 -8.25
C MET A 333 2.28 -4.30 -9.74
N HIS A 334 1.21 -4.85 -10.31
CA HIS A 334 0.86 -4.58 -11.70
C HIS A 334 0.74 -3.07 -11.98
N PRO A 335 1.23 -2.60 -13.15
CA PRO A 335 1.70 -3.40 -14.29
C PRO A 335 3.22 -3.66 -14.30
N GLN A 336 3.87 -3.68 -13.13
CA GLN A 336 5.30 -4.00 -13.01
C GLN A 336 5.52 -5.50 -12.79
N TYR A 337 6.63 -6.00 -13.33
CA TYR A 337 7.02 -7.41 -13.25
C TYR A 337 8.48 -7.50 -12.83
N ASN A 338 8.72 -8.14 -11.68
CA ASN A 338 10.05 -8.21 -11.08
C ASN A 338 10.63 -9.61 -11.20
N LEU A 339 11.94 -9.71 -11.43
CA LEU A 339 12.67 -10.96 -11.42
C LEU A 339 14.12 -10.77 -10.97
N THR A 340 14.73 -11.84 -10.46
CA THR A 340 16.19 -11.97 -10.43
C THR A 340 16.64 -12.94 -11.50
N LEU A 341 17.84 -12.72 -12.03
CA LEU A 341 18.43 -13.54 -13.09
C LEU A 341 19.86 -13.95 -12.72
N ASP A 342 20.33 -15.11 -13.14
CA ASP A 342 21.72 -15.52 -12.94
C ASP A 342 22.68 -14.67 -13.79
N GLU A 343 23.88 -14.39 -13.26
CA GLU A 343 24.87 -13.47 -13.84
C GLU A 343 25.13 -13.65 -15.36
N PRO A 344 25.28 -14.88 -15.90
CA PRO A 344 25.57 -15.06 -17.32
C PRO A 344 24.47 -14.58 -18.27
N TYR A 345 23.23 -14.43 -17.79
CA TYR A 345 22.07 -14.08 -18.62
C TYR A 345 21.65 -12.61 -18.48
N ILE A 346 22.25 -11.84 -17.57
CA ILE A 346 21.88 -10.43 -17.32
C ILE A 346 22.06 -9.57 -18.57
N GLU A 347 23.27 -9.50 -19.12
CA GLU A 347 23.54 -8.66 -20.30
C GLU A 347 22.79 -9.13 -21.55
N PRO A 348 22.75 -10.44 -21.89
CA PRO A 348 21.93 -10.91 -23.01
C PRO A 348 20.44 -10.57 -22.88
N PHE A 349 19.87 -10.72 -21.68
CA PHE A 349 18.47 -10.38 -21.45
C PHE A 349 18.23 -8.88 -21.58
N LYS A 350 19.13 -8.06 -21.02
CA LYS A 350 19.10 -6.61 -21.15
C LYS A 350 19.12 -6.17 -22.62
N GLU A 351 20.05 -6.69 -23.41
CA GLU A 351 20.15 -6.40 -24.84
C GLU A 351 18.87 -6.77 -25.59
N ASN A 352 18.25 -7.91 -25.25
CA ASN A 352 16.99 -8.29 -25.88
C ASN A 352 15.81 -7.39 -25.45
N LEU A 353 15.73 -6.97 -24.19
CA LEU A 353 14.74 -5.99 -23.73
C LEU A 353 14.91 -4.66 -24.45
N ASP A 354 16.14 -4.19 -24.65
CA ASP A 354 16.44 -2.95 -25.38
C ASP A 354 15.97 -3.00 -26.86
N GLN A 355 15.74 -4.20 -27.41
CA GLN A 355 15.19 -4.42 -28.76
C GLN A 355 13.68 -4.60 -28.80
N LEU A 356 12.99 -4.53 -27.65
CA LEU A 356 11.54 -4.66 -27.55
C LEU A 356 10.89 -3.27 -27.49
N GLU A 357 10.00 -3.00 -28.44
CA GLU A 357 9.20 -1.78 -28.48
C GLU A 357 7.70 -2.10 -28.39
N ILE A 358 6.98 -1.29 -27.62
CA ILE A 358 5.52 -1.33 -27.53
C ILE A 358 4.99 0.07 -27.87
N ASN A 359 4.10 0.14 -28.85
CA ASN A 359 3.58 1.41 -29.37
C ASN A 359 4.68 2.39 -29.83
N GLY A 360 5.71 1.86 -30.50
CA GLY A 360 6.83 2.66 -31.03
C GLY A 360 7.73 3.28 -29.96
N LYS A 361 7.65 2.80 -28.70
CA LYS A 361 8.55 3.20 -27.62
C LYS A 361 9.28 1.98 -27.08
N PRO A 362 10.59 2.08 -26.78
CA PRO A 362 11.31 1.03 -26.07
C PRO A 362 10.62 0.71 -24.73
N ILE A 363 10.65 -0.56 -24.34
CA ILE A 363 10.15 -0.98 -23.03
C ILE A 363 10.98 -0.32 -21.92
N SER A 364 10.31 0.12 -20.85
CA SER A 364 10.97 0.67 -19.66
C SER A 364 11.28 -0.46 -18.68
N TYR A 365 12.50 -0.47 -18.15
CA TYR A 365 12.89 -1.36 -17.05
C TYR A 365 13.96 -0.71 -16.17
N ARG A 366 14.10 -1.23 -14.95
CA ARG A 366 15.16 -0.91 -14.00
C ARG A 366 16.00 -2.15 -13.74
N LEU A 367 17.31 -1.99 -13.66
CA LEU A 367 18.28 -3.04 -13.31
C LEU A 367 19.09 -2.62 -12.08
N LYS A 368 19.18 -3.50 -11.07
CA LYS A 368 20.00 -3.32 -9.86
C LYS A 368 20.71 -4.62 -9.52
N GLY A 369 21.99 -4.72 -9.84
CA GLY A 369 22.73 -5.99 -9.72
C GLY A 369 22.11 -7.01 -10.69
N ASN A 370 21.52 -8.06 -10.14
CA ASN A 370 20.82 -9.10 -10.91
C ASN A 370 19.29 -9.01 -10.86
N PHE A 371 18.74 -7.93 -10.27
CA PHE A 371 17.31 -7.70 -10.13
C PHE A 371 16.79 -6.78 -11.24
N PHE A 372 15.79 -7.26 -11.98
CA PHE A 372 15.06 -6.52 -13.01
C PHE A 372 13.66 -6.15 -12.50
N SER A 373 13.23 -4.94 -12.82
CA SER A 373 11.83 -4.51 -12.74
C SER A 373 11.39 -3.98 -14.10
N ILE A 374 10.44 -4.66 -14.74
CA ILE A 374 9.98 -4.39 -16.09
C ILE A 374 8.61 -3.70 -16.01
N ASP A 375 8.47 -2.53 -16.64
CA ASP A 375 7.23 -1.77 -16.68
C ASP A 375 6.43 -2.15 -17.94
N LEU A 376 5.31 -2.84 -17.75
CA LEU A 376 4.25 -2.94 -18.76
C LEU A 376 3.14 -1.93 -18.42
N GLY A 377 1.95 -2.04 -19.02
CA GLY A 377 0.84 -1.10 -18.77
C GLY A 377 0.64 -0.06 -19.88
N HIS A 378 0.98 -0.41 -21.12
CA HIS A 378 0.68 0.42 -22.27
C HIS A 378 -0.83 0.59 -22.41
N ARG A 379 -1.28 1.84 -22.55
CA ARG A 379 -2.69 2.24 -22.49
C ARG A 379 -3.32 2.24 -23.89
N ASN A 380 -4.56 1.78 -24.00
CA ASN A 380 -5.42 1.90 -25.20
C ASN A 380 -4.72 1.44 -26.50
N MET A 381 -4.17 0.23 -26.51
CA MET A 381 -3.52 -0.30 -27.71
C MET A 381 -4.54 -0.61 -28.81
N ASP A 382 -4.32 -0.06 -30.01
CA ASP A 382 -5.13 -0.35 -31.20
C ASP A 382 -4.75 -1.67 -31.89
N HIS A 383 -3.57 -2.20 -31.56
CA HIS A 383 -3.02 -3.41 -32.15
C HIS A 383 -2.36 -4.30 -31.09
N GLU A 384 -2.48 -5.61 -31.25
CA GLU A 384 -1.97 -6.61 -30.30
C GLU A 384 -0.65 -7.24 -30.78
N TYR A 385 0.32 -6.37 -31.10
CA TYR A 385 1.68 -6.79 -31.40
C TYR A 385 2.71 -5.82 -30.80
N VAL A 386 3.88 -6.36 -30.51
CA VAL A 386 5.11 -5.61 -30.19
C VAL A 386 6.02 -5.58 -31.42
N LEU A 387 6.99 -4.68 -31.45
CA LEU A 387 8.12 -4.80 -32.35
C LEU A 387 9.30 -5.38 -31.58
N TYR A 388 9.89 -6.45 -32.09
CA TYR A 388 11.10 -7.04 -31.53
C TYR A 388 12.12 -7.20 -32.65
N LYS A 389 13.28 -6.54 -32.51
CA LYS A 389 14.31 -6.48 -33.56
C LYS A 389 13.75 -6.00 -34.91
N GLY A 390 12.78 -5.07 -34.87
CA GLY A 390 12.09 -4.51 -36.04
C GLY A 390 10.96 -5.37 -36.59
N GLU A 391 10.78 -6.60 -36.12
CA GLU A 391 9.75 -7.51 -36.61
C GLU A 391 8.50 -7.48 -35.74
N LYS A 392 7.32 -7.65 -36.35
CA LYS A 392 6.05 -7.71 -35.63
C LYS A 392 5.91 -9.05 -34.92
N VAL A 393 5.76 -9.02 -33.60
CA VAL A 393 5.51 -10.21 -32.78
C VAL A 393 4.15 -10.07 -32.09
N PRO A 394 3.20 -11.01 -32.31
CA PRO A 394 1.91 -10.99 -31.65
C PRO A 394 2.03 -11.09 -30.13
N PHE A 395 1.15 -10.40 -29.38
CA PHE A 395 1.14 -10.40 -27.91
C PHE A 395 1.09 -11.80 -27.29
N GLU A 396 0.29 -12.71 -27.88
CA GLU A 396 0.17 -14.10 -27.44
C GLU A 396 1.53 -14.81 -27.34
N LYS A 397 2.45 -14.56 -28.27
CA LYS A 397 3.78 -15.17 -28.25
C LYS A 397 4.64 -14.75 -27.07
N LEU A 398 4.36 -13.58 -26.48
CA LEU A 398 5.05 -13.06 -25.30
C LEU A 398 4.26 -13.34 -24.00
N GLY A 399 3.09 -13.97 -24.06
CA GLY A 399 2.21 -14.11 -22.89
C GLY A 399 1.64 -12.76 -22.41
N ILE A 400 1.56 -11.79 -23.32
CA ILE A 400 1.01 -10.46 -23.09
C ILE A 400 -0.42 -10.41 -23.66
N THR A 401 -1.26 -9.55 -23.13
CA THR A 401 -2.63 -9.31 -23.55
C THR A 401 -3.01 -7.84 -23.38
N ASN A 402 -3.96 -7.35 -24.17
CA ASN A 402 -4.54 -6.02 -24.05
C ASN A 402 -5.90 -6.12 -23.36
N ILE A 403 -5.93 -5.98 -22.03
CA ILE A 403 -7.16 -6.25 -21.27
C ILE A 403 -8.09 -5.03 -21.25
N PRO A 404 -9.41 -5.20 -21.44
CA PRO A 404 -10.39 -4.15 -21.17
C PRO A 404 -10.37 -3.73 -19.70
N ILE A 405 -10.55 -2.44 -19.38
CA ILE A 405 -10.59 -1.92 -18.02
C ILE A 405 -12.04 -1.69 -17.57
N ASP A 406 -12.42 -2.34 -16.46
CA ASP A 406 -13.81 -2.46 -16.01
C ASP A 406 -14.55 -1.13 -15.76
N ASP A 407 -13.84 -0.13 -15.24
CA ASP A 407 -14.38 1.19 -14.95
C ASP A 407 -13.82 2.26 -15.90
N GLU A 408 -13.20 1.82 -17.00
CA GLU A 408 -12.70 2.63 -18.10
C GLU A 408 -11.90 3.89 -17.72
N THR A 409 -11.17 3.88 -16.59
CA THR A 409 -10.43 5.05 -16.10
C THR A 409 -8.94 4.82 -15.96
N GLY A 410 -8.18 5.85 -16.36
CA GLY A 410 -6.80 6.02 -15.96
C GLY A 410 -6.65 6.28 -14.46
N SER A 411 -5.43 6.52 -14.00
CA SER A 411 -5.22 7.08 -12.67
C SER A 411 -5.56 8.58 -12.73
N THR A 412 -6.65 8.98 -12.11
CA THR A 412 -7.13 10.37 -12.06
C THR A 412 -6.41 11.18 -10.98
N ALA A 413 -5.96 10.54 -9.90
CA ALA A 413 -5.00 11.12 -8.97
C ALA A 413 -3.66 10.36 -8.96
N TYR A 414 -2.58 11.08 -8.67
CA TYR A 414 -1.24 10.53 -8.63
C TYR A 414 -0.36 11.17 -7.54
N HIS A 415 0.78 10.54 -7.30
CA HIS A 415 1.63 10.79 -6.16
C HIS A 415 2.18 12.21 -6.09
N VAL A 416 2.21 12.75 -4.88
CA VAL A 416 2.84 14.02 -4.52
C VAL A 416 3.62 13.87 -3.22
N PRO A 417 4.68 14.66 -3.00
CA PRO A 417 5.50 14.49 -1.81
C PRO A 417 4.77 14.84 -0.50
N GLU A 418 3.73 15.67 -0.56
CA GLU A 418 2.96 16.10 0.61
C GLU A 418 2.02 15.00 1.12
N GLY A 419 2.26 14.50 2.33
CA GLY A 419 1.42 13.55 3.06
C GLY A 419 0.65 14.18 4.23
N SER A 420 -0.03 13.33 5.00
CA SER A 420 -0.74 13.73 6.21
C SER A 420 -0.22 12.98 7.43
N LEU A 421 -0.15 13.69 8.55
CA LEU A 421 0.16 13.14 9.87
C LEU A 421 -0.84 13.70 10.88
N VAL A 422 -1.57 12.81 11.53
CA VAL A 422 -2.56 13.11 12.56
C VAL A 422 -2.21 12.36 13.84
N VAL A 423 -2.03 13.10 14.93
CA VAL A 423 -1.71 12.52 16.25
C VAL A 423 -2.86 12.77 17.21
N TYR A 424 -3.52 11.69 17.63
CA TYR A 424 -4.56 11.72 18.66
C TYR A 424 -4.01 11.18 19.97
N ASP A 425 -4.09 12.00 21.02
CA ASP A 425 -3.70 11.63 22.38
C ASP A 425 -4.94 11.70 23.30
N PRO A 426 -5.38 10.58 23.90
CA PRO A 426 -6.53 10.59 24.82
C PRO A 426 -6.29 11.43 26.09
N LYS A 427 -5.03 11.75 26.42
CA LYS A 427 -4.64 12.61 27.56
C LYS A 427 -4.55 14.09 27.21
N ASP A 428 -4.51 14.45 25.93
CA ASP A 428 -4.55 15.85 25.47
C ASP A 428 -5.70 16.04 24.49
N LYS A 429 -6.85 16.45 25.04
CA LYS A 429 -8.05 16.80 24.27
C LYS A 429 -8.18 18.31 24.03
N THR A 430 -7.08 19.06 24.14
CA THR A 430 -7.12 20.50 23.86
C THR A 430 -7.42 20.72 22.37
N PRO A 431 -8.37 21.61 22.02
CA PRO A 431 -8.67 21.88 20.63
C PRO A 431 -7.43 22.39 19.87
N LYS A 432 -7.12 21.75 18.75
CA LYS A 432 -6.03 22.16 17.86
C LYS A 432 -6.63 22.99 16.72
N LYS A 433 -6.20 24.24 16.60
CA LYS A 433 -6.76 25.20 15.64
C LYS A 433 -5.97 25.32 14.34
N GLU A 434 -4.70 24.92 14.37
CA GLU A 434 -3.77 25.15 13.27
C GLU A 434 -3.10 23.84 12.85
N ARG A 435 -2.84 23.74 11.55
CA ARG A 435 -2.09 22.66 10.92
C ARG A 435 -0.66 23.15 10.71
N GLN A 436 0.32 22.31 11.06
CA GLN A 436 1.73 22.56 10.72
C GLN A 436 1.99 22.08 9.30
N TYR A 437 2.86 22.77 8.56
CA TYR A 437 3.14 22.48 7.15
C TYR A 437 4.64 22.32 6.92
N GLY A 438 5.00 21.55 5.88
CA GLY A 438 6.39 21.41 5.44
C GLY A 438 7.28 20.59 6.37
N VAL A 439 6.72 19.75 7.24
CA VAL A 439 7.53 18.92 8.15
C VAL A 439 8.08 17.73 7.37
N ASN A 440 9.40 17.52 7.40
CA ASN A 440 10.01 16.41 6.67
C ASN A 440 9.56 15.06 7.25
N SER A 441 9.12 14.13 6.40
CA SER A 441 8.62 12.81 6.82
C SER A 441 9.67 11.97 7.58
N VAL A 442 10.96 12.19 7.33
CA VAL A 442 12.06 11.47 8.03
C VAL A 442 12.15 11.81 9.53
N THR A 443 11.47 12.87 9.99
CA THR A 443 11.42 13.28 11.41
C THR A 443 10.53 12.36 12.27
N ILE A 444 9.65 11.56 11.66
CA ILE A 444 8.69 10.70 12.38
C ILE A 444 9.42 9.64 13.22
N VAL A 445 10.37 8.89 12.64
CA VAL A 445 11.07 7.81 13.35
C VAL A 445 11.88 8.31 14.53
N PRO A 446 12.74 9.34 14.40
CA PRO A 446 13.42 9.94 15.55
C PRO A 446 12.46 10.36 16.67
N SER A 447 11.28 10.89 16.32
CA SER A 447 10.26 11.27 17.30
C SER A 447 9.68 10.07 18.04
N ILE A 448 9.45 8.94 17.34
CA ILE A 448 8.99 7.70 17.97
C ILE A 448 10.08 7.13 18.89
N LEU A 449 11.34 7.14 18.45
CA LEU A 449 12.47 6.66 19.27
C LEU A 449 12.63 7.47 20.56
N ASP A 450 12.52 8.79 20.48
CA ASP A 450 12.55 9.68 21.65
C ASP A 450 11.42 9.36 22.65
N ASN A 451 10.19 9.07 22.17
CA ASN A 451 9.08 8.66 23.04
C ASN A 451 9.39 7.38 23.86
N PHE A 452 10.20 6.48 23.29
CA PHE A 452 10.66 5.27 23.96
C PHE A 452 12.00 5.44 24.70
N ASN A 453 12.52 6.67 24.80
CA ASN A 453 13.84 6.97 25.37
C ASN A 453 14.97 6.16 24.72
N ILE A 454 14.85 5.87 23.42
CA ILE A 454 15.88 5.15 22.66
C ILE A 454 16.78 6.18 21.97
N PRO A 455 18.12 6.09 22.12
CA PRO A 455 19.03 6.99 21.43
C PRO A 455 18.82 6.96 19.91
N VAL A 456 18.60 8.13 19.32
CA VAL A 456 18.43 8.26 17.87
C VAL A 456 19.76 8.03 17.14
N PRO A 457 19.81 7.12 16.16
CA PRO A 457 21.02 6.90 15.37
C PRO A 457 21.51 8.16 14.68
N LYS A 458 22.83 8.34 14.61
CA LYS A 458 23.48 9.55 14.04
C LYS A 458 23.14 9.83 12.57
N TYR A 459 22.67 8.83 11.83
CA TYR A 459 22.29 8.98 10.43
C TYR A 459 20.91 9.62 10.25
N MET A 460 20.09 9.70 11.30
CA MET A 460 18.77 10.34 11.24
C MET A 460 18.86 11.82 11.63
N THR A 461 17.85 12.60 11.25
CA THR A 461 17.74 14.01 11.65
C THR A 461 17.65 14.19 13.18
N SER A 462 18.11 15.34 13.66
CA SER A 462 17.97 15.77 15.06
C SER A 462 16.63 16.45 15.36
N GLU A 463 15.84 16.75 14.32
CA GLU A 463 14.51 17.34 14.44
C GLU A 463 13.49 16.37 15.03
N ARG A 464 12.49 16.90 15.73
CA ARG A 464 11.45 16.13 16.41
C ARG A 464 10.06 16.73 16.21
N ILE A 465 9.08 15.84 16.18
CA ILE A 465 7.66 16.15 16.23
C ILE A 465 7.21 15.99 17.68
N ASP A 466 7.01 17.12 18.35
CA ASP A 466 6.71 17.20 19.78
C ASP A 466 5.55 16.32 20.24
N CYS A 467 4.45 16.28 19.46
CA CYS A 467 3.27 15.49 19.81
C CYS A 467 3.49 13.96 19.69
N ILE A 468 4.56 13.53 19.00
CA ILE A 468 4.96 12.12 18.96
C ILE A 468 5.98 11.82 20.06
N ALA A 469 6.97 12.69 20.27
CA ALA A 469 8.09 12.49 21.19
C ALA A 469 7.71 12.51 22.68
N LYS A 470 6.67 13.26 23.05
CA LYS A 470 6.12 13.36 24.43
C LYS A 470 5.09 12.28 24.67
#